data_AF-A0A4Y9KZ63-F1
#
_entry.id   AF-A0A4Y9KZ63-F1
#
_cell.length_a   1.000
_cell.length_b   1.000
_cell.length_c   1.000
_cell.angle_alpha   90.00
_cell.angle_beta   90.00
_cell.angle_gamma   90.00
#
_symmetry.space_group_name_H-M   'P 1'
#
loop_
_entity.id
_entity.type
_entity.pdbx_description
1 polymer ?
#
loop_
_entity_poly.entity_id
_entity_poly.type
_entity_poly.pdbx_seq_one_letter_code
_entity_poly.pdbx_strand_id
1 'polypeptide(L)' 'MAQAASDDRASGASLHYLPPYSPDFDLIENPFAKLKALLLKAAERSVDGLWNAIGRIDCFTQTECKNAFTAAYAAT' A
#
# COMPACT_ATOMS: atom_id res chain seq x y z
N MET A 1 -18.19 -20.41 -5.81
CA MET A 1 -16.97 -21.12 -5.36
C MET A 1 -15.78 -20.26 -5.72
N ALA A 2 -15.32 -19.41 -4.79
CA ALA A 2 -14.13 -18.59 -4.99
C ALA A 2 -12.91 -19.39 -4.53
N GLN A 3 -12.14 -19.89 -5.48
CA GLN A 3 -10.84 -20.50 -5.21
C GLN A 3 -9.86 -19.35 -4.89
N ALA A 4 -9.55 -19.14 -3.62
CA ALA A 4 -8.60 -18.12 -3.18
C ALA A 4 -7.34 -18.77 -2.57
N ALA A 5 -6.20 -18.45 -3.19
CA ALA A 5 -4.85 -18.42 -2.64
C ALA A 5 -4.43 -19.60 -1.73
N SER A 6 -3.93 -20.67 -2.36
CA SER A 6 -3.01 -21.60 -1.70
C SER A 6 -1.58 -21.06 -1.85
N ASP A 7 -1.02 -20.43 -0.80
CA ASP A 7 0.39 -20.65 -0.36
C ASP A 7 0.89 -19.74 0.78
N ASP A 8 0.11 -18.77 1.30
CA ASP A 8 0.66 -17.84 2.32
C ASP A 8 0.68 -18.39 3.76
N ARG A 9 -0.17 -19.37 4.10
CA ARG A 9 -0.29 -19.90 5.49
C ARG A 9 0.98 -20.58 6.00
N ALA A 10 1.83 -21.11 5.11
CA ALA A 10 3.08 -21.77 5.50
C ALA A 10 4.07 -20.80 6.18
N SER A 11 3.91 -19.49 5.96
CA SER A 11 4.74 -18.43 6.57
C SER A 11 4.22 -17.92 7.93
N GLY A 12 3.06 -18.41 8.40
CA GLY A 12 2.42 -17.91 9.62
C GLY A 12 1.56 -16.64 9.42
N ALA A 13 1.31 -16.23 8.17
CA ALA A 13 0.44 -15.11 7.87
C ALA A 13 -1.05 -15.44 8.14
N SER A 14 -1.79 -14.47 8.70
CA SER A 14 -3.24 -14.53 8.87
C SER A 14 -3.95 -13.78 7.74
N LEU A 15 -5.02 -14.38 7.19
CA LEU A 15 -5.86 -13.73 6.20
C LEU A 15 -6.90 -12.85 6.89
N HIS A 16 -6.91 -11.56 6.59
CA HIS A 16 -7.94 -10.62 7.01
C HIS A 16 -8.85 -10.29 5.83
N TYR A 17 -10.14 -10.61 5.96
CA TYR A 17 -11.12 -10.34 4.90
C TYR A 17 -11.59 -8.88 4.96
N LEU A 18 -11.51 -8.20 3.82
CA LEU A 18 -12.10 -6.88 3.63
C LEU A 18 -13.55 -7.03 3.14
N PRO A 19 -14.53 -6.32 3.72
CA PRO A 19 -15.85 -6.20 3.12
C PRO A 19 -15.77 -5.65 1.68
N PRO A 20 -16.68 -6.03 0.77
CA PRO A 20 -16.79 -5.39 -0.54
C PRO A 20 -17.03 -3.88 -0.38
N TYR A 21 -16.30 -3.07 -1.15
CA TYR A 21 -16.34 -1.60 -1.07
C TYR A 21 -16.14 -1.11 0.37
N SER A 22 -14.93 -1.29 0.89
CA SER A 22 -14.52 -0.82 2.22
C SER A 22 -13.80 0.52 2.11
N PRO A 23 -14.51 1.65 1.95
CA PRO A 23 -13.89 2.97 1.88
C PRO A 23 -13.16 3.34 3.18
N ASP A 24 -13.51 2.71 4.30
CA ASP A 24 -12.87 2.95 5.60
C ASP A 24 -11.51 2.24 5.75
N PHE A 25 -11.14 1.37 4.81
CA PHE A 25 -9.87 0.65 4.82
C PHE A 25 -8.85 1.31 3.88
N ASP A 26 -8.42 2.51 4.27
CA ASP A 26 -7.43 3.35 3.58
C ASP A 26 -5.96 2.85 3.68
N LEU A 27 -5.75 1.57 4.00
CA LEU A 27 -4.41 0.98 4.23
C LEU A 27 -3.43 1.27 3.10
N ILE A 28 -3.94 1.26 1.87
CA ILE A 28 -3.16 1.55 0.67
C ILE A 28 -3.28 3.02 0.27
N GLU A 29 -4.44 3.66 0.45
CA GLU A 29 -4.73 4.94 -0.18
C GLU A 29 -3.83 6.08 0.33
N ASN A 30 -3.68 6.24 1.64
CA ASN A 30 -2.93 7.36 2.19
C ASN A 30 -1.42 7.32 1.83
N PRO A 31 -0.70 6.18 2.01
CA PRO A 31 0.67 6.08 1.52
C PRO A 31 0.78 6.09 0.00
N PHE A 32 -0.18 5.51 -0.75
CA PHE A 32 -0.16 5.54 -2.21
C PHE A 32 -0.41 6.94 -2.77
N ALA A 33 -1.21 7.78 -2.10
CA ALA A 33 -1.42 9.16 -2.51
C ALA A 33 -0.09 9.95 -2.50
N LYS A 34 0.71 9.79 -1.44
CA LYS A 34 2.06 10.39 -1.35
C LYS A 34 2.99 9.84 -2.44
N LEU A 35 3.03 8.52 -2.62
CA LEU A 35 3.79 7.87 -3.69
C LEU A 35 3.43 8.43 -5.07
N LYS A 36 2.12 8.49 -5.37
CA LYS A 36 1.58 9.00 -6.63
C LYS A 36 2.00 10.46 -6.86
N ALA A 37 1.93 11.31 -5.83
CA ALA A 37 2.35 12.70 -5.92
C ALA A 37 3.84 12.84 -6.27
N LEU A 38 4.70 12.00 -5.68
CA LEU A 38 6.14 11.98 -5.95
C LEU A 38 6.44 11.51 -7.38
N LEU A 39 5.77 10.46 -7.84
CA LEU A 39 5.91 9.96 -9.21
C LEU A 39 5.39 10.96 -10.25
N LEU A 40 4.27 11.64 -9.97
CA LEU A 40 3.80 12.73 -10.82
C LEU A 40 4.83 13.87 -10.91
N LYS A 41 5.46 14.22 -9.79
CA LYS A 41 6.51 15.25 -9.74
C LYS A 41 7.77 14.82 -10.49
N ALA A 42 8.12 13.54 -10.47
CA ALA A 42 9.25 13.00 -11.25
C ALA A 42 8.99 13.07 -12.76
N ALA A 43 7.73 13.10 -13.18
CA ALA A 43 7.29 13.33 -14.57
C ALA A 43 7.91 12.37 -15.61
N GLU A 44 8.29 11.16 -15.19
CA GLU A 44 8.87 10.14 -16.05
C GLU A 44 7.88 9.69 -17.15
N ARG A 45 8.43 9.34 -18.31
CA ARG A 45 7.67 8.95 -19.52
C ARG A 45 8.06 7.58 -20.07
N SER A 46 8.90 6.84 -19.34
CA SER A 46 9.28 5.47 -19.64
C SER A 46 9.07 4.57 -18.42
N VAL A 47 8.88 3.27 -18.66
CA VAL A 47 8.74 2.27 -17.61
C VAL A 47 10.02 2.21 -16.77
N ASP A 48 11.19 2.20 -17.41
CA ASP A 48 12.48 2.18 -16.71
C ASP A 48 12.72 3.46 -15.90
N GLY A 49 12.34 4.62 -16.45
CA GLY A 49 12.39 5.89 -15.72
C GLY A 49 11.52 5.85 -14.47
N LEU A 50 10.30 5.32 -14.60
CA LEU A 50 9.38 5.15 -13.48
C LEU A 50 9.94 4.19 -12.41
N TRP A 51 10.51 3.04 -12.81
CA TRP A 51 11.16 2.11 -11.88
C TRP A 51 12.32 2.74 -11.12
N ASN A 52 13.17 3.50 -11.83
CA ASN A 52 14.27 4.23 -11.21
C ASN A 52 13.77 5.31 -10.26
N ALA A 53 12.69 6.01 -10.60
CA ALA A 53 12.06 7.00 -9.72
C ALA A 53 11.51 6.35 -8.45
N ILE A 54 10.83 5.20 -8.56
CA ILE A 54 10.35 4.42 -7.41
C ILE A 54 11.51 3.99 -6.51
N GLY A 55 12.61 3.48 -7.10
CA GLY A 55 13.78 3.02 -6.35
C GLY A 55 14.51 4.10 -5.55
N ARG A 56 14.25 5.39 -5.84
CA ARG A 56 14.82 6.54 -5.12
C ARG A 56 13.94 7.07 -4.00
N ILE A 57 12.75 6.49 -3.80
CA ILE A 57 11.80 6.97 -2.79
C ILE A 57 12.27 6.52 -1.41
N ASP A 58 12.77 7.47 -0.62
CA ASP A 58 13.26 7.28 0.75
C ASP A 58 12.44 8.07 1.79
N CYS A 59 11.41 8.78 1.35
CA CYS A 59 10.72 9.80 2.15
C CYS A 59 9.64 9.26 3.10
N PHE A 60 9.46 7.95 3.22
CA PHE A 60 8.48 7.34 4.12
C PHE A 60 9.12 7.12 5.48
N THR A 61 8.66 7.86 6.48
CA THR A 61 9.13 7.68 7.86
C THR A 61 8.39 6.53 8.54
N GLN A 62 9.03 5.90 9.53
CA GLN A 62 8.38 4.87 10.34
C GLN A 62 7.08 5.38 11.00
N THR A 63 7.05 6.65 11.41
CA THR A 63 5.87 7.28 12.01
C THR A 63 4.72 7.41 11.02
N GLU A 64 4.99 7.85 9.79
CA GLU A 64 3.95 7.92 8.75
C GLU A 64 3.36 6.55 8.44
N CYS A 65 4.21 5.52 8.34
CA CYS A 65 3.75 4.15 8.13
C CYS A 65 2.87 3.68 9.29
N LYS A 66 3.31 3.86 10.55
CA LYS A 66 2.52 3.50 11.74
C LYS A 66 1.18 4.23 11.76
N ASN A 67 1.16 5.53 11.46
CA ASN A 67 -0.07 6.32 11.45
C ASN A 67 -1.06 5.84 10.38
N ALA A 68 -0.58 5.46 9.20
CA ALA A 68 -1.44 4.88 8.15
C ALA A 68 -2.07 3.55 8.60
N PHE A 69 -1.30 2.68 9.26
CA PHE A 69 -1.83 1.44 9.85
C PHE A 69 -2.85 1.71 10.96
N THR A 70 -2.54 2.62 11.89
CA THR A 70 -3.48 2.97 12.96
C THR A 70 -4.77 3.54 12.39
N ALA A 71 -4.71 4.46 11.43
CA ALA A 71 -5.91 5.09 10.85
C ALA A 71 -6.87 4.05 10.24
N ALA A 72 -6.34 3.06 9.54
CA ALA A 72 -7.15 2.05 8.87
C ALA A 72 -7.67 0.92 9.78
N TYR A 73 -7.08 0.73 10.96
CA TYR A 73 -7.52 -0.28 11.95
C TYR A 73 -8.11 0.33 13.23
N ALA A 74 -8.22 1.65 13.33
CA ALA A 74 -8.77 2.33 14.52
C ALA A 74 -10.28 2.13 14.72
N ALA A 75 -10.96 1.46 13.80
CA ALA A 75 -12.42 1.22 13.85
C ALA A 75 -12.84 -0.09 14.57
N THR A 76 -11.94 -0.73 15.34
CA THR A 76 -12.28 -1.90 16.17
C THR A 76 -12.48 -1.58 17.64
#